data_AF-A0A0S1XEE5-F1
#
_entry.id   AF-A0A0S1XEE5-F1
#
_cell.length_a   1.000
_cell.length_b   1.000
_cell.length_c   1.000
_cell.angle_alpha   90.00
_cell.angle_beta   90.00
_cell.angle_gamma   90.00
#
_symmetry.space_group_name_H-M   'P 1'
#
loop_
_entity.id
_entity.type
_entity.pdbx_description
1 polymer ?
#
loop_
_entity_poly.entity_id
_entity_poly.type
_entity_poly.pdbx_seq_one_letter_code
_entity_poly.pdbx_strand_id
1 'polypeptide(L)'
;MIRDRIFPFFHFSPLFITGELRLLRPFSYSKRFIYLSTYLSTMNGVQKLKEIRRIVKEELKHIPRGDEAQNMLRMIYWNARLNSLGKKPKFKNKEECLKYAIKVVQETYPGFSPQYDKEFFELDDTGDSK
;
A
#
# COMPACT_ATOMS: atom_id res chain seq x y z
N MET A 1 -44.58 -8.00 -20.23
CA MET A 1 -44.12 -6.92 -19.32
C MET A 1 -44.94 -7.00 -18.03
N ILE A 2 -44.38 -6.49 -16.94
CA ILE A 2 -44.91 -6.42 -15.56
C ILE A 2 -44.47 -7.60 -14.66
N ARG A 3 -43.98 -7.22 -13.46
CA ARG A 3 -43.90 -7.94 -12.16
C ARG A 3 -42.60 -8.71 -11.89
N ASP A 4 -41.84 -8.55 -10.80
CA ASP A 4 -42.04 -7.85 -9.52
C ASP A 4 -40.68 -7.54 -8.85
N ARG A 5 -40.59 -6.39 -8.18
CA ARG A 5 -39.64 -6.14 -7.08
C ARG A 5 -40.35 -6.48 -5.78
N ILE A 6 -39.88 -7.48 -5.02
CA ILE A 6 -40.08 -7.54 -3.56
C ILE A 6 -38.85 -8.25 -2.96
N PHE A 7 -38.01 -7.50 -2.25
CA PHE A 7 -37.03 -8.04 -1.30
C PHE A 7 -37.72 -8.21 0.06
N PRO A 8 -37.74 -9.40 0.68
CA PRO A 8 -37.99 -9.50 2.10
C PRO A 8 -36.67 -9.57 2.87
N PHE A 9 -36.50 -8.58 3.74
CA PHE A 9 -35.77 -8.67 4.99
C PHE A 9 -36.04 -10.03 5.66
N PHE A 10 -34.99 -10.78 6.01
CA PHE A 10 -35.10 -11.89 6.95
C PHE A 10 -34.17 -11.65 8.14
N HIS A 11 -34.75 -11.08 9.20
CA HIS A 11 -34.29 -11.28 10.56
C HIS A 11 -34.53 -12.76 10.92
N PHE A 12 -33.47 -13.53 11.13
CA PHE A 12 -33.57 -14.85 11.75
C PHE A 12 -32.98 -14.79 13.16
N SER A 13 -33.86 -14.70 14.15
CA SER A 13 -33.57 -15.11 15.52
C SER A 13 -33.63 -16.64 15.60
N PRO A 14 -32.66 -17.34 16.21
CA PRO A 14 -32.73 -18.79 16.33
C PRO A 14 -33.59 -19.19 17.53
N LEU A 15 -34.75 -19.79 17.26
CA LEU A 15 -35.51 -20.54 18.25
C LEU A 15 -34.93 -21.97 18.32
N PHE A 16 -34.35 -22.30 19.46
CA PHE A 16 -33.87 -23.63 19.85
C PHE A 16 -35.03 -24.62 19.94
N ILE A 17 -35.07 -25.68 19.12
CA ILE A 17 -35.83 -26.91 19.41
C ILE A 17 -35.06 -28.16 18.92
N THR A 18 -34.57 -28.90 19.92
CA THR A 18 -34.38 -30.35 20.05
C THR A 18 -34.08 -31.25 18.83
N GLY A 19 -32.92 -31.90 18.89
CA GLY A 19 -32.84 -33.37 18.86
C GLY A 19 -33.16 -34.10 17.56
N GLU A 20 -32.20 -34.11 16.62
CA GLU A 20 -32.08 -35.22 15.67
C GLU A 20 -30.59 -35.41 15.32
N LEU A 21 -30.01 -36.52 15.79
CA LEU A 21 -28.68 -37.00 15.38
C LEU A 21 -28.75 -37.42 13.91
N ARG A 22 -28.77 -36.45 12.99
CA ARG A 22 -28.44 -36.70 11.59
C ARG A 22 -26.96 -36.50 11.40
N LEU A 23 -26.29 -37.63 11.13
CA LEU A 23 -24.94 -37.72 10.60
C LEU A 23 -24.64 -36.51 9.72
N LEU A 24 -23.82 -35.59 10.25
CA LEU A 24 -23.30 -34.47 9.50
C LEU A 24 -22.61 -35.03 8.27
N ARG A 25 -23.19 -34.76 7.10
CA ARG A 25 -22.59 -35.10 5.81
C ARG A 25 -21.14 -34.61 5.83
N PRO A 26 -20.17 -35.39 5.32
CA PRO A 26 -18.79 -34.93 5.27
C PRO A 26 -18.76 -33.68 4.39
N PHE A 27 -18.56 -32.52 5.02
CA PHE A 27 -18.26 -31.29 4.30
C PHE A 27 -16.99 -31.57 3.50
N SER A 28 -17.16 -31.66 2.19
CA SER A 28 -16.10 -31.90 1.21
C SER A 28 -14.83 -31.10 1.56
N TYR A 29 -13.76 -31.82 1.87
CA TYR A 29 -12.44 -31.29 2.25
C TYR A 29 -11.87 -30.29 1.24
N SER A 30 -12.35 -30.29 -0.01
CA SER A 30 -11.88 -29.45 -1.12
C SER A 30 -12.11 -27.95 -0.91
N LYS A 31 -13.23 -27.51 -0.32
CA LYS A 31 -13.54 -26.07 -0.20
C LYS A 31 -12.78 -25.35 0.92
N ARG A 32 -12.33 -26.09 1.94
CA ARG A 32 -11.62 -25.54 3.10
C ARG A 32 -10.19 -25.11 2.74
N PHE A 33 -9.54 -25.81 1.82
CA PHE A 33 -8.20 -25.49 1.33
C PHE A 33 -8.16 -24.20 0.51
N ILE A 34 -9.17 -23.93 -0.32
CA ILE A 34 -9.25 -22.71 -1.15
C ILE A 34 -9.43 -21.47 -0.27
N TYR A 35 -10.23 -21.57 0.81
CA TYR A 35 -10.44 -20.46 1.74
C TYR A 35 -9.17 -20.15 2.57
N LEU A 36 -8.48 -21.18 3.07
CA LEU A 36 -7.23 -20.97 3.81
C LEU A 36 -6.13 -20.37 2.94
N SER A 37 -5.95 -20.85 1.70
CA SER A 37 -4.88 -20.36 0.81
C SER A 37 -5.09 -18.91 0.39
N THR A 38 -6.32 -18.51 0.09
CA THR A 38 -6.69 -17.13 -0.24
C THR A 38 -6.54 -16.20 0.97
N TYR A 39 -6.94 -16.63 2.16
CA TYR A 39 -6.76 -15.87 3.41
C TYR A 39 -5.28 -15.67 3.76
N LEU A 40 -4.48 -16.73 3.72
CA LEU A 40 -3.04 -16.67 4.00
C LEU A 40 -2.30 -15.76 2.99
N SER A 41 -2.64 -15.85 1.70
CA SER A 41 -2.09 -14.96 0.67
C SER A 41 -2.41 -13.49 0.93
N THR A 42 -3.64 -13.19 1.35
CA THR A 42 -4.08 -11.83 1.69
C THR A 42 -3.35 -11.28 2.91
N MET A 43 -3.24 -12.09 3.96
CA MET A 43 -2.53 -11.70 5.20
C MET A 43 -1.05 -11.45 4.94
N ASN A 44 -0.39 -12.29 4.14
CA ASN A 44 1.02 -12.09 3.73
C ASN A 44 1.19 -10.77 2.95
N GLY A 45 0.25 -10.44 2.06
CA GLY A 45 0.25 -9.17 1.34
C GLY A 45 0.13 -7.96 2.26
N VAL A 46 -0.77 -8.02 3.25
CA VAL A 46 -0.98 -6.94 4.22
C VAL A 46 0.25 -6.71 5.09
N GLN A 47 0.92 -7.77 5.55
CA GLN A 47 2.15 -7.64 6.34
C GLN A 47 3.29 -7.02 5.51
N LYS A 48 3.45 -7.45 4.25
CA LYS A 48 4.44 -6.87 3.34
C LYS A 48 4.21 -5.37 3.10
N LEU A 49 2.96 -4.95 2.92
CA LEU A 49 2.62 -3.54 2.75
C LEU A 49 2.90 -2.71 4.01
N LYS A 50 2.63 -3.26 5.20
CA LYS A 50 2.98 -2.60 6.46
C LYS A 50 4.49 -2.40 6.58
N GLU A 51 5.27 -3.41 6.23
CA GLU A 51 6.73 -3.32 6.30
C GLU A 51 7.29 -2.29 5.31
N ILE A 52 6.81 -2.30 4.07
CA ILE A 52 7.18 -1.28 3.08
C ILE A 52 6.88 0.12 3.60
N ARG A 53 5.67 0.35 4.13
CA ARG A 53 5.29 1.66 4.70
C ARG A 53 6.16 2.05 5.88
N ARG A 54 6.60 1.09 6.70
CA ARG A 54 7.52 1.32 7.82
C ARG A 54 8.87 1.81 7.31
N ILE A 55 9.45 1.13 6.32
CA ILE A 55 10.73 1.51 5.69
C ILE A 55 10.64 2.94 5.14
N VAL A 56 9.62 3.24 4.32
CA VAL A 56 9.49 4.59 3.73
C VAL A 56 9.26 5.66 4.81
N LYS A 57 8.59 5.33 5.92
CA LYS A 57 8.39 6.27 7.03
C LYS A 57 9.69 6.59 7.76
N GLU A 58 10.58 5.61 7.92
CA GLU A 58 11.92 5.82 8.47
C GLU A 58 12.77 6.68 7.51
N GLU A 59 12.76 6.37 6.22
CA GLU A 59 13.44 7.19 5.20
C GLU A 59 12.93 8.64 5.19
N LEU A 60 11.61 8.85 5.35
CA LEU A 60 11.02 10.18 5.43
C LEU A 60 11.44 11.00 6.67
N LYS A 61 12.08 10.41 7.68
CA LYS A 61 12.65 11.19 8.80
C LYS A 61 13.85 12.03 8.35
N HIS A 62 14.55 11.56 7.32
CA HIS A 62 15.70 12.24 6.70
C HIS A 62 15.32 13.38 5.75
N ILE A 63 14.02 13.62 5.55
CA ILE A 63 13.50 14.75 4.77
C ILE A 63 12.71 15.63 5.75
N PRO A 64 13.21 16.80 6.20
CA PRO A 64 12.49 17.62 7.16
C PRO A 64 11.13 18.07 6.61
N ARG A 65 10.18 18.33 7.52
CA ARG A 65 8.94 19.05 7.19
C ARG A 65 9.24 20.54 7.14
N GLY A 66 8.52 21.27 6.31
CA GLY A 66 8.72 22.70 6.16
C GLY A 66 7.63 23.34 5.31
N ASP A 67 8.06 24.12 4.33
CA ASP A 67 7.22 24.82 3.37
C ASP A 67 6.32 23.88 2.55
N GLU A 68 5.32 24.43 1.85
CA GLU A 68 4.40 23.68 1.00
C GLU A 68 5.14 22.84 -0.04
N ALA A 69 6.15 23.41 -0.71
CA ALA A 69 6.98 22.70 -1.68
C ALA A 69 7.76 21.53 -1.03
N GLN A 70 8.25 21.71 0.19
CA GLN A 70 8.93 20.67 0.96
C GLN A 70 7.97 19.56 1.40
N ASN A 71 6.74 19.90 1.76
CA ASN A 71 5.71 18.90 2.07
C ASN A 71 5.27 18.14 0.81
N MET A 72 5.22 18.82 -0.33
CA MET A 72 4.97 18.20 -1.63
C MET A 72 6.08 17.22 -2.01
N LEU A 73 7.35 17.58 -1.80
CA LEU A 73 8.50 16.68 -1.97
C LEU A 73 8.29 15.38 -1.18
N ARG A 74 7.92 15.48 0.10
CA ARG A 74 7.67 14.32 0.96
C ARG A 74 6.55 13.43 0.42
N MET A 75 5.47 14.03 -0.07
CA MET A 75 4.34 13.30 -0.64
C MET A 75 4.72 12.57 -1.93
N ILE A 76 5.45 13.23 -2.84
CA ILE A 76 5.87 12.64 -4.10
C ILE A 76 6.89 11.52 -3.85
N TYR A 77 7.87 11.76 -2.98
CA TYR A 77 8.86 10.75 -2.59
C TYR A 77 8.19 9.51 -1.99
N TRP A 78 7.22 9.70 -1.08
CA TRP A 78 6.46 8.60 -0.49
C TRP A 78 5.80 7.72 -1.56
N ASN A 79 5.09 8.33 -2.51
CA ASN A 79 4.42 7.59 -3.58
C ASN A 79 5.43 6.90 -4.52
N ALA A 80 6.53 7.58 -4.88
CA ALA A 80 7.58 7.02 -5.72
C ALA A 80 8.24 5.81 -5.05
N ARG A 81 8.56 5.91 -3.76
CA ARG A 81 9.24 4.86 -3.00
C ARG A 81 8.35 3.67 -2.70
N LEU A 82 7.07 3.88 -2.39
CA LEU A 82 6.10 2.79 -2.26
C LEU A 82 5.97 1.98 -3.55
N ASN A 83 5.96 2.65 -4.70
CA ASN A 83 5.91 1.99 -6.01
C ASN A 83 7.23 1.28 -6.35
N SER A 84 8.37 1.83 -5.94
CA SER A 84 9.70 1.21 -6.07
C SER A 84 9.80 -0.10 -5.29
N LEU A 85 9.26 -0.18 -4.06
CA LEU A 85 9.29 -1.41 -3.24
C LEU A 85 8.13 -2.38 -3.54
N GLY A 86 7.26 -2.01 -4.47
CA GLY A 86 6.09 -2.79 -4.88
C GLY A 86 6.41 -3.99 -5.77
N LYS A 87 5.36 -4.62 -6.32
CA LYS A 87 5.50 -5.78 -7.21
C LYS A 87 6.10 -5.43 -8.58
N LYS A 88 5.96 -4.17 -9.02
CA LYS A 88 6.43 -3.66 -10.32
C LYS A 88 7.21 -2.37 -10.08
N PRO A 89 8.50 -2.46 -9.72
CA PRO A 89 9.31 -1.29 -9.41
C PRO A 89 9.46 -0.39 -10.65
N LYS A 90 9.06 0.88 -10.52
CA LYS A 90 9.37 1.91 -11.54
C LYS A 90 10.78 2.48 -11.36
N PHE A 91 11.23 2.56 -10.11
CA PHE A 91 12.55 3.04 -9.71
C PHE A 91 13.25 1.94 -8.93
N LYS A 92 14.56 1.81 -9.11
CA LYS A 92 15.36 0.78 -8.43
C LYS A 92 15.86 1.27 -7.08
N ASN A 93 16.30 2.54 -7.03
CA ASN A 93 17.01 3.08 -5.87
C ASN A 93 16.23 4.20 -5.16
N LYS A 94 16.64 4.48 -3.91
CA LYS A 94 16.10 5.61 -3.11
C LYS A 94 16.48 6.96 -3.74
N GLU A 95 17.70 7.10 -4.28
CA GLU A 95 18.17 8.31 -4.95
C GLU A 95 17.34 8.64 -6.19
N GLU A 96 17.03 7.65 -7.03
CA GLU A 96 16.20 7.85 -8.22
C GLU A 96 14.80 8.38 -7.84
N CYS A 97 14.23 7.84 -6.76
CA CYS A 97 12.96 8.32 -6.22
C CYS A 97 13.07 9.79 -5.76
N LEU A 98 14.17 10.16 -5.10
CA LEU A 98 14.40 11.52 -4.62
C LEU A 98 14.65 12.50 -5.76
N LYS A 99 15.51 12.15 -6.73
CA LYS A 99 15.75 12.94 -7.95
C LYS A 99 14.44 13.19 -8.72
N TYR A 100 13.61 12.16 -8.88
CA TYR A 100 12.29 12.30 -9.49
C TYR A 100 11.39 13.25 -8.69
N ALA A 101 11.34 13.10 -7.36
CA ALA A 101 10.52 13.97 -6.52
C ALA A 101 10.97 15.44 -6.60
N ILE A 102 12.27 15.70 -6.55
CA ILE A 102 12.82 17.06 -6.66
C ILE A 102 12.43 17.68 -8.00
N LYS A 103 12.60 16.95 -9.11
CA LYS A 103 12.25 17.45 -10.45
C LYS A 103 10.78 17.86 -10.54
N VAL A 104 9.86 17.02 -10.05
CA VAL A 104 8.42 17.32 -10.09
C VAL A 104 8.06 18.52 -9.22
N VAL A 105 8.69 18.67 -8.05
CA VAL A 105 8.47 19.86 -7.21
C VAL A 105 9.02 21.12 -7.88
N GLN A 106 10.19 21.04 -8.52
CA GLN A 106 10.80 22.16 -9.24
C GLN A 106 9.97 22.60 -10.46
N GLU A 107 9.30 21.68 -11.14
CA GLU A 107 8.34 22.02 -12.21
C GLU A 107 7.17 22.86 -11.69
N THR A 108 6.77 22.66 -10.43
CA THR A 108 5.69 23.43 -9.78
C THR A 108 6.21 24.71 -9.11
N TYR A 109 7.40 24.64 -8.50
CA TYR A 109 8.06 25.71 -7.76
C TYR A 109 9.50 25.87 -8.27
N PRO A 110 9.74 26.69 -9.31
CA PRO A 110 11.05 26.79 -9.95
C PRO A 110 12.16 27.39 -9.06
N GLY A 111 11.80 28.03 -7.94
CA GLY A 111 12.75 28.54 -6.94
C GLY A 111 12.96 27.63 -5.73
N PHE A 112 12.42 26.41 -5.74
CA PHE A 112 12.45 25.53 -4.59
C PHE A 112 13.85 24.94 -4.36
N SER A 113 14.39 25.16 -3.17
CA SER A 113 15.62 24.53 -2.69
C SER A 113 15.27 23.33 -1.80
N PRO A 114 15.51 22.08 -2.25
CA PRO A 114 15.15 20.88 -1.51
C PRO A 114 16.04 20.71 -0.28
N GLN A 115 15.42 20.47 0.88
CA GLN A 115 16.12 20.15 2.12
C GLN A 115 16.01 18.66 2.40
N TYR A 116 17.13 17.97 2.56
CA TYR A 116 17.19 16.57 2.94
C TYR A 116 18.58 16.23 3.50
N ASP A 117 18.66 15.12 4.20
CA ASP A 117 19.89 14.58 4.76
C ASP A 117 20.78 13.99 3.65
N LYS A 118 21.80 14.75 3.24
CA LYS A 118 22.70 14.37 2.14
C LYS A 118 23.51 13.11 2.45
N GLU A 119 23.86 12.89 3.72
CA GLU A 119 24.63 11.73 4.16
C GLU A 119 23.82 10.44 3.99
N PHE A 120 22.51 10.50 4.24
CA PHE A 120 21.64 9.33 4.07
C PHE A 120 21.37 8.99 2.59
N PHE A 121 21.22 10.01 1.74
CA PHE A 121 20.82 9.82 0.35
C PHE A 121 21.98 9.64 -0.62
N GLU A 122 23.24 9.87 -0.21
CA GLU A 122 24.44 9.68 -1.04
C GLU A 122 24.21 10.16 -2.49
N LEU A 123 23.60 11.34 -2.63
CA LEU A 123 23.41 11.91 -3.95
C LEU A 123 24.78 12.37 -4.41
N ASP A 124 25.48 11.50 -5.14
CA ASP A 124 26.64 11.90 -5.90
C ASP A 124 26.18 13.04 -6.82
N ASP A 125 26.76 14.22 -6.62
CA ASP A 125 26.65 15.40 -7.46
C ASP A 125 27.32 15.13 -8.83
N THR A 126 27.12 13.95 -9.41
CA THR A 126 27.46 13.64 -10.80
C THR A 126 26.43 14.31 -11.70
N GLY A 127 26.40 15.65 -11.62
CA GLY A 127 26.10 16.46 -12.77
C GLY A 127 27.18 16.17 -13.81
N ASP A 128 26.74 15.64 -14.94
CA ASP A 128 27.24 15.99 -16.26
C ASP A 128 28.75 16.30 -16.34
N SER A 129 29.56 15.25 -16.35
CA SER A 129 30.91 15.29 -16.91
C SER A 129 31.03 14.26 -18.03
N LYS A 130 30.41 14.57 -19.18
CA LYS A 130 31.02 14.44 -20.52
C LYS A 130 30.07 14.91 -21.61
#